data_AF-A0A348YKK5-F1
#
_entry.id   AF-A0A348YKK5-F1
#
_cell.length_a   1.000
_cell.length_b   1.000
_cell.length_c   1.000
_cell.angle_alpha   90.00
_cell.angle_beta   90.00
_cell.angle_gamma   90.00
#
_symmetry.space_group_name_H-M   'P 1'
#
loop_
_entity.id
_entity.type
_entity.pdbx_description
1 polymer ?
#
loop_
_entity_poly.entity_id
_entity_poly.type
_entity_poly.pdbx_seq_one_letter_code
_entity_poly.pdbx_strand_id
1 'polypeptide(L)'
;MDKLTEIVSDINSILWGPWCLIPILVGTGIFFTFKLRFIQIRQFGKAVKQVFGNLSFNGEKAGSHGMTSFQSLATAIAAQVG
;
A
#
# COMPACT_ATOMS: atom_id res chain seq x y z
N MET A 1 19.63 13.53 -33.44
CA MET A 1 18.65 12.64 -32.78
C MET A 1 19.29 11.91 -31.61
N ASP A 2 20.56 11.52 -31.69
CA ASP A 2 21.23 10.70 -30.68
C ASP A 2 21.41 11.38 -29.31
N LYS A 3 21.75 12.67 -29.28
CA LYS A 3 21.87 13.44 -28.03
C LYS A 3 20.57 13.55 -27.23
N LEU A 4 19.43 13.56 -27.92
CA LEU A 4 18.12 13.66 -27.25
C LEU A 4 17.74 12.31 -26.64
N THR A 5 18.08 11.22 -27.33
CA THR A 5 17.94 9.85 -26.82
C THR A 5 18.86 9.58 -25.63
N GLU A 6 20.10 10.07 -25.66
CA GLU A 6 21.05 9.97 -24.53
C GLU A 6 20.51 10.65 -23.27
N ILE A 7 20.06 11.91 -23.38
CA ILE A 7 19.50 12.66 -22.25
C ILE A 7 18.24 11.97 -21.69
N VAL A 8 17.37 11.48 -22.56
CA VAL A 8 16.17 10.73 -22.14
C VAL A 8 16.56 9.41 -21.47
N SER A 9 17.58 8.72 -21.96
CA SER A 9 18.10 7.50 -21.35
C SER A 9 18.68 7.74 -19.96
N ASP A 10 19.46 8.81 -19.77
CA ASP A 10 20.06 9.15 -18.48
C ASP A 10 19.00 9.50 -17.43
N ILE A 11 17.99 10.28 -17.82
CA ILE A 11 16.85 10.62 -16.95
C ILE A 11 16.07 9.34 -16.59
N ASN A 12 15.86 8.46 -17.56
CA ASN A 12 15.17 7.19 -17.35
C ASN A 12 15.94 6.29 -16.38
N SER A 13 17.27 6.18 -16.54
CA SER A 13 18.14 5.45 -15.62
C SER A 13 18.20 6.05 -14.22
N ILE A 14 18.06 7.37 -14.05
CA ILE A 14 17.98 7.98 -12.71
C ILE A 14 16.62 7.72 -12.07
N LEU A 15 15.53 7.96 -12.79
CA LEU A 15 14.17 7.87 -12.23
C LEU A 15 13.78 6.43 -11.92
N TRP A 16 13.97 5.53 -12.90
CA TRP A 16 13.59 4.12 -12.83
C TRP A 16 14.72 3.22 -12.34
N GLY A 17 15.95 3.73 -12.32
CA GLY A 17 17.06 3.01 -11.72
C GLY A 17 17.04 3.03 -10.19
N PRO A 18 18.04 2.39 -9.58
CA PRO A 18 18.05 2.10 -8.15
C PRO A 18 18.16 3.34 -7.24
N TRP A 19 18.37 4.53 -7.81
CA TRP A 19 18.79 5.72 -7.07
C TRP A 19 17.68 6.72 -6.76
N CYS A 20 16.52 6.68 -7.43
CA CYS A 20 15.47 7.68 -7.20
C CYS A 20 14.19 7.09 -6.59
N LEU A 21 13.44 6.25 -7.34
CA LEU A 21 12.15 5.74 -6.87
C LEU A 21 12.28 4.83 -5.64
N ILE A 22 13.25 3.90 -5.66
CA ILE A 22 13.41 2.90 -4.58
C ILE A 22 13.76 3.58 -3.25
N PRO A 23 14.78 4.46 -3.16
CA PRO A 23 15.13 5.11 -1.89
C PRO A 23 14.03 6.04 -1.38
N ILE A 24 13.29 6.71 -2.26
CA ILE A 24 12.16 7.56 -1.87
C ILE A 24 11.02 6.73 -1.29
N LEU A 25 10.63 5.62 -1.95
CA LEU A 25 9.58 4.74 -1.43
C LEU A 25 9.97 4.11 -0.10
N VAL A 26 11.17 3.51 -0.04
CA VAL A 26 11.67 2.85 1.17
C VAL A 26 11.88 3.87 2.29
N GLY A 27 12.49 5.02 1.99
CA GLY A 27 12.71 6.10 2.94
C GLY A 27 11.39 6.66 3.50
N THR A 28 10.38 6.83 2.65
CA THR A 28 9.04 7.25 3.07
C THR A 28 8.39 6.21 3.98
N GLY A 29 8.49 4.92 3.63
CA GLY A 29 8.02 3.81 4.45
C GLY A 29 8.68 3.77 5.83
N ILE A 30 10.00 3.91 5.87
CA ILE A 30 10.78 3.96 7.12
C ILE A 30 10.38 5.20 7.95
N PHE A 31 10.30 6.37 7.33
CA PHE A 31 9.92 7.62 7.99
C PHE A 31 8.55 7.50 8.68
N PHE A 32 7.53 7.01 7.98
CA PHE A 32 6.22 6.79 8.58
C PHE A 32 6.23 5.68 9.65
N THR A 33 7.04 4.64 9.48
CA THR A 33 7.19 3.57 10.47
C THR A 33 7.70 4.12 11.80
N PHE A 34 8.74 4.95 11.78
CA PHE A 34 9.26 5.58 13.00
C PHE A 34 8.30 6.65 13.56
N LYS A 35 7.76 7.53 12.71
CA LYS A 35 6.84 8.60 13.12
C LYS A 35 5.56 8.05 13.78
N LEU A 36 5.03 6.95 13.26
CA LEU A 36 3.81 6.30 13.76
C LEU A 36 4.08 5.27 14.87
N ARG A 37 5.34 5.15 15.33
CA ARG A 37 5.79 4.22 16.37
C ARG A 37 5.47 2.76 16.04
N PHE A 38 5.92 2.29 14.88
CA PHE A 38 5.74 0.90 14.38
C PHE A 38 4.28 0.47 14.38
N ILE A 39 3.42 1.33 13.82
CA ILE A 39 1.97 1.10 13.80
C ILE A 39 1.59 -0.18 13.05
N GLN A 40 2.37 -0.60 12.04
CA GLN A 40 2.10 -1.85 11.31
C GLN A 40 2.05 -3.04 12.27
N ILE A 41 2.94 -3.09 13.28
CA ILE A 41 2.97 -4.18 14.26
C ILE A 41 1.94 -3.95 15.37
N ARG A 42 1.89 -2.73 15.92
CA ARG A 42 1.04 -2.41 17.09
C ARG A 42 -0.45 -2.55 16.80
N GLN A 43 -0.90 -2.21 15.59
CA GLN A 43 -2.31 -2.22 15.22
C GLN A 43 -2.69 -3.46 14.41
N PHE A 44 -1.74 -4.31 14.02
CA PHE A 44 -2.02 -5.52 13.22
C PHE A 44 -3.09 -6.41 13.85
N GLY A 45 -2.91 -6.77 15.12
CA GLY A 45 -3.86 -7.65 15.82
C GLY A 45 -5.26 -7.05 15.96
N LYS A 46 -5.35 -5.72 16.16
CA LYS A 46 -6.64 -5.02 16.20
C LYS A 46 -7.30 -4.98 14.81
N ALA A 47 -6.52 -4.73 13.76
CA ALA A 47 -7.00 -4.73 12.38
C ALA A 47 -7.50 -6.11 11.96
N VAL A 48 -6.78 -7.19 12.27
CA VAL A 48 -7.22 -8.56 12.01
C VAL A 48 -8.51 -8.86 12.77
N LYS A 49 -8.58 -8.53 14.07
CA LYS A 49 -9.82 -8.72 14.85
C LYS A 49 -10.99 -7.91 14.31
N GLN A 50 -10.76 -6.73 13.74
CA GLN A 50 -11.83 -5.89 13.20
C GLN A 50 -12.29 -6.37 11.82
N VAL A 51 -11.38 -6.85 10.98
CA VAL A 51 -11.72 -7.38 9.64
C VAL A 51 -12.39 -8.75 9.76
N PHE A 52 -11.86 -9.64 10.60
CA PHE A 52 -12.38 -11.00 10.76
C PHE A 52 -13.42 -11.14 11.89
N GLY A 53 -13.44 -10.25 12.88
CA GLY A 53 -14.43 -10.27 13.97
C GLY A 53 -15.76 -9.62 13.59
N ASN A 54 -15.78 -8.74 12.57
CA ASN A 54 -17.02 -8.28 11.93
C ASN A 54 -17.54 -9.26 10.86
N LEU A 55 -16.93 -10.45 10.69
CA LEU A 55 -17.56 -11.58 9.99
C LEU A 55 -18.66 -12.25 10.83
N SER A 56 -19.27 -11.51 11.77
CA SER A 56 -20.47 -11.97 12.46
C SER A 56 -21.63 -11.90 11.48
N PHE A 57 -22.30 -13.03 11.27
CA PHE A 57 -23.52 -13.17 10.47
C PHE A 57 -24.68 -12.24 10.91
N ASN A 58 -24.48 -11.38 11.93
CA ASN A 58 -25.53 -10.58 12.57
C ASN A 58 -25.16 -9.12 12.91
N GLY A 59 -24.13 -8.50 12.31
CA GLY A 59 -23.68 -7.17 12.71
C GLY A 59 -23.33 -6.22 11.56
N GLU A 60 -24.14 -5.17 11.41
CA GLU A 60 -23.99 -4.02 10.51
C GLU A 60 -23.88 -4.35 9.01
N LYS A 61 -25.06 -4.49 8.38
CA LYS A 61 -25.21 -4.41 6.93
C LYS A 61 -24.46 -3.17 6.45
N ALA A 62 -23.44 -3.37 5.61
CA ALA A 62 -22.93 -2.31 4.76
C ALA A 62 -24.14 -1.55 4.19
N GLY A 63 -24.13 -0.22 4.28
CA GLY A 63 -25.14 0.60 3.61
C GLY A 63 -25.30 0.13 2.17
N SER A 64 -26.47 0.30 1.59
CA SER A 64 -26.92 -0.30 0.32
C SER A 64 -25.96 -0.23 -0.88
N HIS A 65 -24.87 0.55 -0.81
CA HIS A 65 -23.82 0.70 -1.83
C HIS A 65 -22.37 0.52 -1.31
N GLY A 66 -22.16 0.02 -0.07
CA GLY A 66 -20.83 -0.12 0.56
C GLY A 66 -20.28 -1.55 0.55
N MET A 67 -18.96 -1.70 0.48
CA MET A 67 -18.28 -2.99 0.68
C MET A 67 -18.01 -3.23 2.18
N THR A 68 -18.08 -4.49 2.63
CA THR A 68 -17.69 -4.85 4.00
C THR A 68 -16.18 -4.69 4.22
N SER A 69 -15.72 -4.59 5.46
CA SER A 69 -14.28 -4.49 5.79
C SER A 69 -13.48 -5.68 5.24
N PHE A 70 -14.06 -6.88 5.24
CA PHE A 70 -13.45 -8.07 4.65
C PHE A 70 -13.43 -8.02 3.12
N GLN A 71 -14.54 -7.61 2.48
CA GLN A 71 -14.61 -7.48 1.03
C GLN A 71 -13.60 -6.44 0.51
N SER A 72 -13.49 -5.29 1.18
CA SER A 72 -12.52 -4.25 0.84
C SER A 72 -11.08 -4.76 0.93
N LEU A 73 -10.76 -5.53 1.98
CA LEU A 73 -9.45 -6.17 2.12
C LEU A 73 -9.20 -7.20 1.00
N ALA A 74 -10.18 -8.06 0.71
CA ALA A 74 -10.07 -9.07 -0.35
C ALA A 74 -9.86 -8.44 -1.73
N THR A 75 -10.58 -7.36 -2.05
CA THR A 75 -10.40 -6.61 -3.29
C THR A 75 -9.01 -5.97 -3.38
N ALA A 76 -8.53 -5.35 -2.30
CA ALA A 76 -7.18 -4.77 -2.28
C ALA A 76 -6.08 -5.83 -2.45
N ILE A 77 -6.22 -7.00 -1.82
CA ILE A 77 -5.27 -8.12 -1.98
C ILE A 77 -5.30 -8.64 -3.42
N ALA A 78 -6.49 -8.84 -4.00
CA ALA A 78 -6.62 -9.30 -5.38
C ALA A 78 -6.01 -8.32 -6.39
N ALA A 79 -6.04 -7.00 -6.11
CA ALA A 79 -5.40 -6.00 -6.96
C ALA A 79 -3.87 -5.98 -6.83
N GLN A 80 -3.32 -6.35 -5.67
CA GLN A 80 -1.88 -6.33 -5.40
C GLN A 80 -1.19 -7.66 -5.73
N VAL A 81 -1.92 -8.77 -5.64
CA VAL A 81 -1.45 -10.12 -6.00
C VAL A 81 -1.84 -10.36 -7.46
N GLY A 82 -0.95 -9.99 -8.37
CA GLY A 82 -1.07 -10.14 -9.81
C GLY A 82 0.30 -10.22 -10.47
#